data_AF-A0A8C4W477-F1
#
_entry.id   AF-A0A8C4W477-F1
#
_cell.length_a   1.000
_cell.length_b   1.000
_cell.length_c   1.000
_cell.angle_alpha   90.00
_cell.angle_beta   90.00
_cell.angle_gamma   90.00
#
_symmetry.space_group_name_H-M   'P 1'
#
loop_
_entity.id
_entity.type
_entity.pdbx_description
1 polymer ?
#
loop_
_entity_poly.entity_id
_entity_poly.type
_entity_poly.pdbx_seq_one_letter_code
_entity_poly.pdbx_strand_id
1 'polypeptide(L)'
;MRSQLEKQLLFFSLLCILSKVCTQLCRTPCYCPWIPPRCPPGAPLVLDGCGCCRICARRLGEPCSYLNACDRSQGLICDYSDDHLGRGGTCNFEEGDDSCEVNGKVYRDGEVFQPSCKIQCRCSDGGFTCVPLCSEDVRLPTPDCPHPRRVEVPGKCCQEWICERQDSHFVQDAKPVLRPPGTASASLSYLCEEWSTEWSACSATCGMGISTRVSNQNRYCRLEIHQRLCMLRPCQALRGTSNIRARRGRL
;
A
#
# COMPACT_ATOMS: atom_id res chain seq x y z
N MET A 1 -24.17 -61.34 33.73
CA MET A 1 -23.83 -60.43 32.61
C MET A 1 -24.89 -59.36 32.34
N ARG A 2 -26.20 -59.65 32.43
CA ARG A 2 -27.30 -58.69 32.14
C ARG A 2 -27.29 -57.39 32.98
N SER A 3 -26.97 -57.49 34.28
CA SER A 3 -26.97 -56.33 35.20
C SER A 3 -25.83 -55.32 34.99
N GLN A 4 -24.69 -55.75 34.43
CA GLN A 4 -23.56 -54.85 34.14
C GLN A 4 -23.80 -54.01 32.86
N LEU A 5 -24.49 -54.60 31.88
CA LEU A 5 -24.85 -53.91 30.65
C LEU A 5 -25.92 -52.83 30.88
N GLU A 6 -26.90 -53.09 31.75
CA GLU A 6 -27.92 -52.10 32.14
C GLU A 6 -27.32 -50.90 32.88
N LYS A 7 -26.35 -51.13 33.78
CA LYS A 7 -25.67 -50.03 34.50
C LYS A 7 -24.81 -49.18 33.58
N GLN A 8 -24.12 -49.78 32.59
CA GLN A 8 -23.36 -49.03 31.60
C GLN A 8 -24.26 -48.22 30.65
N LEU A 9 -25.40 -48.77 30.22
CA LEU A 9 -26.39 -48.06 29.41
C LEU A 9 -27.00 -46.85 30.14
N LEU A 10 -27.31 -46.99 31.43
CA LEU A 10 -27.80 -45.89 32.25
C LEU A 10 -26.73 -44.80 32.47
N PHE A 11 -25.47 -45.19 32.63
CA PHE A 11 -24.35 -44.25 32.79
C PHE A 11 -24.06 -43.48 31.49
N PHE A 12 -24.09 -44.15 30.33
CA PHE A 12 -23.98 -43.48 29.02
C PHE A 12 -25.18 -42.57 28.73
N SER A 13 -26.39 -42.99 29.12
CA SER A 13 -27.59 -42.15 29.03
C SER A 13 -27.43 -40.89 29.89
N LEU A 14 -26.99 -41.01 31.14
CA LEU A 14 -26.75 -39.87 32.03
C LEU A 14 -25.64 -38.95 31.50
N LEU A 15 -24.56 -39.50 30.94
CA LEU A 15 -23.50 -38.73 30.29
C LEU A 15 -24.00 -37.96 29.05
N CYS A 16 -24.88 -38.57 28.25
CA CYS A 16 -25.50 -37.94 27.08
C CYS A 16 -26.54 -36.86 27.45
N ILE A 17 -27.14 -36.97 28.63
CA ILE A 17 -28.08 -35.96 29.14
C ILE A 17 -27.30 -34.80 29.75
N LEU A 18 -26.21 -35.06 30.48
CA LEU A 18 -25.31 -34.02 31.03
C LEU A 18 -24.55 -33.24 29.95
N SER A 19 -24.18 -33.87 28.82
CA SER A 19 -23.52 -33.17 27.69
C SER A 19 -24.46 -32.29 26.87
N LYS A 20 -25.78 -32.43 27.03
CA LYS A 20 -26.81 -31.61 26.37
C LYS A 20 -27.35 -30.47 27.23
N VAL A 21 -27.01 -30.39 28.52
CA VAL A 21 -27.39 -29.27 29.38
C VAL A 21 -26.38 -28.12 29.21
N CYS A 22 -26.67 -27.32 28.17
CA CYS A 22 -26.55 -25.86 28.14
C CYS A 22 -25.18 -25.18 28.06
N THR A 23 -24.43 -25.42 26.97
CA THR A 23 -23.65 -24.34 26.31
C THR A 23 -24.29 -23.98 24.98
N GLN A 24 -25.55 -23.54 25.01
CA GLN A 24 -26.13 -22.78 23.91
C GLN A 24 -26.54 -21.42 24.44
N LEU A 25 -25.65 -20.44 24.27
CA LEU A 25 -25.86 -19.03 24.64
C LEU A 25 -27.10 -18.45 23.93
N CYS A 26 -27.47 -19.04 22.79
CA CYS A 26 -28.66 -18.72 22.01
C CYS A 26 -29.72 -19.83 22.16
N ARG A 27 -30.95 -19.43 22.47
CA ARG A 27 -32.07 -20.35 22.65
C ARG A 27 -32.70 -20.70 21.29
N THR A 28 -32.77 -21.99 20.96
CA THR A 28 -33.51 -22.48 19.79
C THR A 28 -34.65 -23.39 20.24
N PRO A 29 -35.92 -23.16 19.81
CA PRO A 29 -36.37 -22.12 18.88
C PRO A 29 -36.36 -20.72 19.51
N CYS A 30 -36.26 -19.70 18.67
CA CYS A 30 -36.28 -18.32 19.12
C CYS A 30 -37.70 -17.87 19.48
N TYR A 31 -37.80 -17.03 20.50
CA TYR A 31 -39.05 -16.40 20.92
C TYR A 31 -38.94 -14.90 20.76
N CYS A 32 -39.38 -14.38 19.61
CA CYS A 32 -39.31 -12.98 19.26
C CYS A 32 -40.69 -12.30 19.35
N PRO A 33 -40.75 -11.01 19.69
CA PRO A 33 -42.00 -10.26 19.62
C PRO A 33 -42.49 -10.17 18.17
N TRP A 34 -43.79 -10.40 17.96
CA TRP A 34 -44.42 -10.33 16.64
C TRP A 34 -44.29 -8.95 15.99
N ILE A 35 -44.35 -7.90 16.82
CA ILE A 35 -44.20 -6.51 16.39
C ILE A 35 -42.76 -6.07 16.69
N PRO A 36 -41.96 -5.68 15.68
CA PRO A 36 -40.61 -5.18 15.91
C PRO A 36 -40.61 -3.89 16.74
N PRO A 37 -39.59 -3.67 17.59
CA PRO A 37 -39.48 -2.46 18.37
C PRO A 37 -39.33 -1.21 17.48
N ARG A 38 -39.84 -0.07 17.96
CA ARG A 38 -39.54 1.23 17.35
C ARG A 38 -38.22 1.74 17.93
N CYS A 39 -37.23 1.91 17.06
CA CYS A 39 -35.90 2.34 17.47
C CYS A 39 -35.80 3.85 17.63
N PRO A 40 -34.92 4.33 18.52
CA PRO A 40 -34.66 5.76 18.67
C PRO A 40 -34.07 6.35 17.38
N PRO A 41 -34.14 7.68 17.19
CA PRO A 41 -33.59 8.32 16.00
C PRO A 41 -32.13 7.97 15.77
N GLY A 42 -31.81 7.50 14.55
CA GLY A 42 -30.44 7.14 14.15
C GLY A 42 -29.99 5.73 14.56
N ALA A 43 -30.82 4.94 15.26
CA ALA A 43 -30.57 3.53 15.50
C ALA A 43 -31.40 2.66 14.54
N PRO A 44 -30.78 1.87 13.65
CA PRO A 44 -31.50 0.96 12.77
C PRO A 44 -31.99 -0.28 13.52
N LEU A 45 -32.95 -0.97 12.89
CA LEU A 45 -33.40 -2.29 13.32
C LEU A 45 -32.45 -3.35 12.75
N VAL A 46 -31.84 -4.16 13.62
CA VAL A 46 -30.89 -5.23 13.26
C VAL A 46 -31.30 -6.54 13.92
N LEU A 47 -30.64 -7.63 13.57
CA LEU A 47 -30.82 -8.90 14.29
C LEU A 47 -29.97 -8.90 15.57
N ASP A 48 -30.44 -9.59 16.60
CA ASP A 48 -29.64 -9.91 17.78
C ASP A 48 -28.37 -10.70 17.41
N GLY A 49 -27.43 -10.84 18.33
CA GLY A 49 -26.20 -11.60 18.06
C GLY A 49 -26.43 -13.11 17.89
N CYS A 50 -27.66 -13.60 18.11
CA CYS A 50 -28.10 -14.95 17.75
C CYS A 50 -28.67 -15.04 16.33
N GLY A 51 -28.78 -13.91 15.61
CA GLY A 51 -29.31 -13.84 14.25
C GLY A 51 -30.82 -14.05 14.14
N CYS A 52 -31.58 -13.82 15.22
CA CYS A 52 -32.97 -14.26 15.29
C CYS A 52 -33.98 -13.13 15.52
N CYS A 53 -33.91 -12.42 16.64
CA CYS A 53 -34.88 -11.40 16.96
C CYS A 53 -34.46 -10.02 16.43
N ARG A 54 -35.44 -9.24 15.97
CA ARG A 54 -35.24 -7.84 15.58
C ARG A 54 -35.11 -6.97 16.82
N ILE A 55 -33.97 -6.33 16.96
CA ILE A 55 -33.63 -5.42 18.05
C ILE A 55 -33.16 -4.08 17.49
N CYS A 56 -33.07 -3.07 18.34
CA CYS A 56 -32.43 -1.81 17.97
C CYS A 56 -30.92 -1.94 18.10
N ALA A 57 -30.21 -1.52 17.06
CA ALA A 57 -28.76 -1.55 17.06
C ALA A 57 -28.20 -0.61 18.13
N ARG A 58 -27.17 -1.08 18.83
CA ARG A 58 -26.43 -0.31 19.82
C ARG A 58 -25.48 0.67 19.13
N ARG A 59 -25.38 1.87 19.69
CA ARG A 59 -24.58 2.98 19.13
C ARG A 59 -23.22 3.07 19.81
N LEU A 60 -22.33 3.91 19.27
CA LEU A 60 -20.99 4.15 19.81
C LEU A 60 -21.04 4.46 21.31
N GLY A 61 -20.25 3.75 22.11
CA GLY A 61 -20.19 3.88 23.57
C GLY A 61 -21.32 3.18 24.33
N GLU A 62 -22.30 2.57 23.65
CA GLU A 62 -23.37 1.83 24.33
C GLU A 62 -22.93 0.41 24.70
N PRO A 63 -23.45 -0.16 25.80
CA PRO A 63 -23.15 -1.52 26.19
C PRO A 63 -23.73 -2.51 25.18
N CYS A 64 -22.90 -3.46 24.77
CA CYS A 64 -23.24 -4.52 23.82
C CYS A 64 -22.95 -5.89 24.42
N SER A 65 -23.56 -6.91 23.84
CA SER A 65 -23.36 -8.29 24.26
C SER A 65 -23.68 -9.23 23.11
N TYR A 66 -23.54 -10.53 23.33
CA TYR A 66 -23.98 -11.56 22.39
C TYR A 66 -25.47 -11.48 22.01
N LEU A 67 -26.31 -10.78 22.79
CA LEU A 67 -27.70 -10.50 22.42
C LEU A 67 -27.86 -9.09 21.84
N ASN A 68 -27.16 -8.10 22.39
CA ASN A 68 -27.28 -6.70 21.97
C ASN A 68 -26.20 -6.36 20.94
N ALA A 69 -26.57 -6.33 19.67
CA ALA A 69 -25.66 -6.05 18.57
C ALA A 69 -25.44 -4.54 18.33
N CYS A 70 -24.21 -4.16 18.00
CA CYS A 70 -23.83 -2.81 17.56
C CYS A 70 -24.31 -2.51 16.13
N ASP A 71 -24.45 -1.21 15.82
CA ASP A 71 -24.80 -0.74 14.48
C ASP A 71 -23.62 -0.92 13.50
N ARG A 72 -23.57 -2.11 12.89
CA ARG A 72 -22.59 -2.43 11.84
C ARG A 72 -22.69 -1.52 10.61
N SER A 73 -23.83 -0.88 10.35
CA SER A 73 -23.94 0.06 9.22
C SER A 73 -23.12 1.33 9.43
N GLN A 74 -22.75 1.61 10.68
CA GLN A 74 -21.86 2.70 11.08
C GLN A 74 -20.42 2.22 11.36
N GLY A 75 -20.09 0.96 11.04
CA GLY A 75 -18.75 0.40 11.30
C GLY A 75 -18.47 0.11 12.79
N LEU A 76 -19.51 -0.07 13.60
CA LEU A 76 -19.36 -0.37 15.02
C LEU A 76 -19.27 -1.88 15.27
N ILE A 77 -18.30 -2.28 16.09
CA ILE A 77 -18.10 -3.63 16.60
C ILE A 77 -18.21 -3.64 18.13
N CYS A 78 -18.62 -4.78 18.69
CA CYS A 78 -18.68 -4.94 20.14
C CYS A 78 -17.28 -5.28 20.67
N ASP A 79 -16.68 -4.34 21.36
CA ASP A 79 -15.35 -4.44 21.95
C ASP A 79 -15.44 -4.96 23.39
N TYR A 80 -14.79 -6.09 23.65
CA TYR A 80 -14.78 -6.80 24.94
C TYR A 80 -13.47 -6.60 25.72
N SER A 81 -12.63 -5.64 25.33
CA SER A 81 -11.29 -5.44 25.91
C SER A 81 -11.28 -5.17 27.43
N ASP A 82 -12.39 -4.68 27.98
CA ASP A 82 -12.56 -4.35 29.42
C ASP A 82 -13.38 -5.41 30.19
N ASP A 83 -13.51 -6.64 29.67
CA ASP A 83 -14.38 -7.68 30.23
C ASP A 83 -13.78 -8.36 31.48
N HIS A 84 -13.78 -7.65 32.60
CA HIS A 84 -13.36 -8.21 33.88
C HIS A 84 -14.39 -9.16 34.52
N LEU A 85 -15.66 -9.17 34.06
CA LEU A 85 -16.77 -9.80 34.77
C LEU A 85 -17.80 -10.57 33.90
N GLY A 86 -17.55 -10.77 32.60
CA GLY A 86 -18.46 -11.51 31.70
C GLY A 86 -19.78 -10.79 31.41
N ARG A 87 -19.80 -9.45 31.49
CA ARG A 87 -21.06 -8.67 31.49
C ARG A 87 -21.42 -8.05 30.14
N GLY A 88 -20.52 -8.12 29.16
CA GLY A 88 -20.71 -7.51 27.85
C GLY A 88 -19.59 -6.54 27.51
N GLY A 89 -19.55 -6.13 26.24
CA GLY A 89 -18.59 -5.17 25.71
C GLY A 89 -19.20 -3.77 25.56
N THR A 90 -18.45 -2.88 24.91
CA THR A 90 -18.91 -1.56 24.50
C THR A 90 -18.84 -1.45 22.98
N CYS A 91 -19.83 -0.84 22.34
CA CYS A 91 -19.76 -0.61 20.90
C CYS A 91 -18.71 0.45 20.57
N ASN A 92 -17.64 0.05 19.92
CA ASN A 92 -16.58 0.92 19.44
C ASN A 92 -16.48 0.82 17.92
N PHE A 93 -15.77 1.77 17.29
CA PHE A 93 -15.41 1.57 15.89
C PHE A 93 -14.51 0.34 15.79
N GLU A 94 -14.63 -0.37 14.68
CA GLU A 94 -13.59 -1.32 14.30
C GLU A 94 -12.28 -0.54 14.22
N GLU A 95 -11.37 -0.78 15.16
CA GLU A 95 -9.98 -0.35 14.99
C GLU A 95 -9.53 -0.97 13.68
N GLY A 96 -9.29 -0.10 12.69
CA GLY A 96 -8.71 -0.53 11.44
C GLY A 96 -7.43 -1.27 11.78
N ASP A 97 -7.18 -2.38 11.11
CA ASP A 97 -5.85 -2.95 11.17
C ASP A 97 -4.93 -1.94 10.48
N ASP A 98 -4.32 -1.05 11.27
CA ASP A 98 -3.34 -0.08 10.80
C ASP A 98 -2.07 -0.79 10.29
N SER A 99 -2.05 -2.12 10.35
CA SER A 99 -1.05 -2.95 9.71
C SER A 99 -1.13 -2.90 8.19
N CYS A 100 0.04 -3.02 7.58
CA CYS A 100 0.21 -3.02 6.14
C CYS A 100 0.49 -4.43 5.66
N GLU A 101 -0.25 -4.91 4.66
CA GLU A 101 0.08 -6.15 3.97
C GLU A 101 0.91 -5.86 2.71
N VAL A 102 2.16 -6.31 2.69
CA VAL A 102 3.07 -6.15 1.55
C VAL A 102 3.60 -7.52 1.14
N ASN A 103 3.25 -7.94 -0.08
CA ASN A 103 3.61 -9.26 -0.63
C ASN A 103 3.21 -10.46 0.27
N GLY A 104 2.05 -10.39 0.92
CA GLY A 104 1.55 -11.44 1.81
C GLY A 104 2.18 -11.46 3.21
N LYS A 105 3.00 -10.46 3.54
CA LYS A 105 3.55 -10.26 4.89
C LYS A 105 2.90 -9.04 5.53
N VAL A 106 2.46 -9.21 6.78
CA VAL A 106 1.81 -8.17 7.58
C VAL A 106 2.86 -7.43 8.41
N TYR A 107 2.82 -6.09 8.38
CA TYR A 107 3.71 -5.17 9.08
C TYR A 107 2.90 -4.25 9.98
N ARG A 108 3.30 -4.03 11.21
CA ARG A 108 2.56 -3.18 12.16
C ARG A 108 2.68 -1.70 11.81
N ASP A 109 1.74 -0.89 12.30
CA ASP A 109 1.87 0.57 12.21
C ASP A 109 3.21 1.06 12.79
N GLY A 110 3.86 1.95 12.05
CA GLY A 110 5.20 2.45 12.36
C GLY A 110 6.35 1.48 12.03
N GLU A 111 6.09 0.23 11.66
CA GLU A 111 7.12 -0.76 11.33
C GLU A 111 7.87 -0.37 10.05
N VAL A 112 9.20 -0.46 10.13
CA VAL A 112 10.11 -0.16 9.02
C VAL A 112 10.67 -1.46 8.46
N PHE A 113 10.58 -1.62 7.14
CA PHE A 113 11.04 -2.81 6.45
C PHE A 113 11.80 -2.45 5.17
N GLN A 114 12.72 -3.32 4.77
CA GLN A 114 13.60 -3.08 3.63
C GLN A 114 13.42 -4.20 2.58
N PRO A 115 12.52 -4.02 1.59
CA PRO A 115 12.24 -5.06 0.59
C PRO A 115 13.45 -5.36 -0.32
N SER A 116 14.39 -4.42 -0.44
CA SER A 116 15.67 -4.65 -1.12
C SER A 116 16.74 -3.73 -0.53
N CYS A 117 18.01 -4.01 -0.78
CA CYS A 117 19.08 -3.13 -0.32
C CYS A 117 18.95 -1.68 -0.85
N LYS A 118 18.20 -1.46 -1.96
CA LYS A 118 18.02 -0.17 -2.64
C LYS A 118 16.83 0.65 -2.12
N ILE A 119 15.90 0.06 -1.35
CA ILE A 119 14.62 0.70 -0.97
C ILE A 119 14.27 0.36 0.48
N GLN A 120 13.89 1.36 1.26
CA GLN A 120 13.35 1.20 2.61
C GLN A 120 11.92 1.74 2.68
N CYS A 121 11.04 1.03 3.38
CA CYS A 121 9.64 1.39 3.52
C CYS A 121 9.22 1.47 4.99
N ARG A 122 8.17 2.24 5.28
CA ARG A 122 7.52 2.38 6.59
C ARG A 122 6.02 2.17 6.44
N CYS A 123 5.45 1.35 7.31
CA CYS A 123 4.01 1.18 7.46
C CYS A 123 3.41 2.33 8.28
N SER A 124 2.29 2.87 7.82
CA SER A 124 1.56 4.00 8.43
C SER A 124 0.09 3.96 8.01
N ASP A 125 -0.82 3.83 8.98
CA ASP A 125 -2.29 3.88 8.79
C ASP A 125 -2.81 2.89 7.72
N GLY A 126 -2.33 1.63 7.74
CA GLY A 126 -2.73 0.59 6.78
C GLY A 126 -2.15 0.74 5.37
N GLY A 127 -1.32 1.76 5.12
CA GLY A 127 -0.56 1.96 3.88
C GLY A 127 0.94 2.04 4.13
N PHE A 128 1.77 1.98 3.10
CA PHE A 128 3.23 2.08 3.27
C PHE A 128 3.84 3.16 2.38
N THR A 129 4.88 3.80 2.90
CA THR A 129 5.69 4.80 2.17
C THR A 129 7.11 4.28 2.01
N CYS A 130 7.70 4.45 0.83
CA CYS A 130 9.06 3.97 0.53
C CYS A 130 9.98 5.11 0.08
N VAL A 131 11.24 5.01 0.47
CA VAL A 131 12.32 5.92 0.09
C VAL A 131 13.47 5.16 -0.57
N PRO A 132 14.09 5.69 -1.64
CA PRO A 132 15.28 5.09 -2.22
C PRO A 132 16.48 5.29 -1.29
N LEU A 133 17.31 4.26 -1.16
CA LEU A 133 18.55 4.28 -0.37
C LEU A 133 19.80 4.56 -1.22
N CYS A 134 19.68 4.43 -2.54
CA CYS A 134 20.75 4.74 -3.49
C CYS A 134 20.59 6.16 -4.06
N SER A 135 21.71 6.80 -4.40
CA SER A 135 21.70 8.09 -5.11
C SER A 135 21.13 7.91 -6.53
N GLU A 136 20.14 8.71 -6.89
CA GLU A 136 19.57 8.77 -8.25
C GLU A 136 20.24 9.88 -9.09
N ASP A 137 21.44 10.31 -8.71
CA ASP A 137 22.14 11.40 -9.37
C ASP A 137 22.63 11.02 -10.77
N VAL A 138 22.60 12.01 -11.66
CA VAL A 138 23.00 11.89 -13.06
C VAL A 138 24.41 12.45 -13.23
N ARG A 139 25.34 11.65 -13.78
CA ARG A 139 26.69 12.09 -14.10
C ARG A 139 26.77 12.60 -15.53
N LEU A 140 27.07 13.88 -15.70
CA LEU A 140 27.34 14.47 -17.00
C LEU A 140 28.70 14.02 -17.54
N PRO A 141 28.86 13.88 -18.86
CA PRO A 141 30.15 13.66 -19.47
C PRO A 141 31.14 14.79 -19.14
N THR A 142 32.36 14.40 -18.77
CA THR A 142 33.47 15.31 -18.50
C THR A 142 34.65 14.97 -19.41
N PRO A 143 35.64 15.86 -19.59
CA PRO A 143 36.84 15.54 -20.39
C PRO A 143 37.52 14.23 -19.94
N ASP A 144 37.55 13.96 -18.64
CA ASP A 144 38.12 12.72 -18.07
C ASP A 144 37.18 11.50 -18.16
N CYS A 145 35.92 11.70 -18.52
CA CYS A 145 34.86 10.69 -18.56
C CYS A 145 33.81 11.05 -19.61
N PRO A 146 34.14 10.92 -20.92
CA PRO A 146 33.25 11.33 -22.01
C PRO A 146 32.02 10.43 -22.15
N HIS A 147 32.09 9.20 -21.64
CA HIS A 147 31.00 8.22 -21.71
C HIS A 147 30.73 7.62 -20.32
N PRO A 148 30.08 8.37 -19.41
CA PRO A 148 29.70 7.85 -18.10
C PRO A 148 28.60 6.81 -18.26
N ARG A 149 28.84 5.60 -17.76
CA ARG A 149 27.85 4.51 -17.71
C ARG A 149 27.59 4.11 -16.27
N ARG A 150 26.32 4.00 -15.92
CA ARG A 150 25.90 3.50 -14.61
C ARG A 150 25.76 1.98 -14.69
N VAL A 151 26.55 1.26 -13.89
CA VAL A 151 26.63 -0.21 -13.95
C VAL A 151 26.41 -0.84 -12.59
N GLU A 152 25.91 -2.08 -12.60
CA GLU A 152 25.88 -2.91 -11.39
C GLU A 152 27.27 -3.46 -11.12
N VAL A 153 27.78 -3.20 -9.91
CA VAL A 153 29.10 -3.68 -9.48
C VAL A 153 28.88 -4.87 -8.54
N PRO A 154 29.50 -6.04 -8.81
CA PRO A 154 29.37 -7.20 -7.94
C PRO A 154 29.71 -6.88 -6.48
N GLY A 155 28.84 -7.27 -5.57
CA GLY A 155 29.01 -7.04 -4.13
C GLY A 155 28.63 -5.65 -3.63
N LYS A 156 28.24 -4.72 -4.51
CA LYS A 156 27.69 -3.41 -4.12
C LYS A 156 26.18 -3.38 -4.29
N CYS A 157 25.49 -2.74 -3.34
CA CYS A 157 24.05 -2.57 -3.43
C CYS A 157 23.64 -1.56 -4.51
N CYS A 158 24.31 -0.41 -4.52
CA CYS A 158 24.01 0.68 -5.44
C CYS A 158 24.88 0.57 -6.70
N GLN A 159 24.33 1.07 -7.80
CA GLN A 159 25.07 1.19 -9.05
C GLN A 159 26.13 2.27 -8.94
N GLU A 160 27.23 2.10 -9.67
CA GLU A 160 28.31 3.09 -9.73
C GLU A 160 28.52 3.58 -11.15
N TRP A 161 29.05 4.79 -11.25
CA TRP A 161 29.45 5.38 -12.51
C TRP A 161 30.84 4.88 -12.89
N ILE A 162 30.93 4.23 -14.05
CA ILE A 162 32.19 3.90 -14.70
C ILE A 162 32.36 4.75 -15.96
N CYS A 163 33.62 4.95 -16.34
CA CYS A 163 33.99 5.65 -17.56
C CYS A 163 34.66 4.63 -18.47
N GLU A 164 33.94 4.18 -19.50
CA GLU A 164 34.52 3.26 -20.47
C GLU A 164 35.50 4.05 -21.34
N ARG A 165 36.79 3.73 -21.24
CA ARG A 165 37.80 4.31 -22.11
C ARG A 165 37.68 3.57 -23.44
N GLN A 166 37.21 4.24 -24.48
CA GLN A 166 37.28 3.69 -25.82
C GLN A 166 38.76 3.62 -26.18
N ASP A 167 39.33 2.41 -26.25
CA ASP A 167 40.65 2.21 -26.85
C ASP A 167 40.54 2.59 -28.32
N SER A 168 40.88 3.85 -28.61
CA SER A 168 40.98 4.39 -29.95
C SER A 168 42.20 3.78 -30.66
N HIS A 169 42.10 2.51 -31.05
CA HIS A 169 42.92 1.93 -32.11
C HIS A 169 42.42 2.41 -33.47
N PHE A 170 42.55 3.71 -33.75
CA PHE A 170 42.49 4.25 -35.10
C PHE A 170 43.57 5.34 -35.23
N VAL A 171 44.78 4.90 -35.51
CA VAL A 171 45.89 5.74 -35.97
C VAL A 171 46.28 5.23 -37.36
N GLN A 172 46.56 6.18 -38.26
CA GLN A 172 47.03 6.06 -39.67
C GLN A 172 45.91 5.93 -40.71
N ASP A 173 45.78 6.75 -41.75
CA ASP A 173 46.62 7.81 -42.32
C ASP A 173 45.72 8.76 -43.12
N ALA A 174 45.87 10.07 -42.96
CA ALA A 174 45.36 11.04 -43.92
C ALA A 174 46.38 12.18 -44.10
N LYS A 175 47.19 11.99 -45.13
CA LYS A 175 48.16 12.94 -45.70
C LYS A 175 47.55 14.35 -45.86
N PRO A 176 48.25 15.45 -45.51
CA PRO A 176 47.71 16.78 -45.73
C PRO A 176 47.82 17.12 -47.24
N VAL A 177 46.69 17.14 -47.94
CA VAL A 177 46.61 17.74 -49.28
C VAL A 177 46.26 19.21 -49.10
N LEU A 178 47.23 20.07 -49.40
CA LEU A 178 47.07 21.52 -49.48
C LEU A 178 45.97 21.85 -50.51
N ARG A 179 44.93 22.60 -50.14
CA ARG A 179 43.96 23.19 -51.08
C ARG A 179 43.96 24.73 -50.97
N PRO A 180 43.81 25.45 -52.11
CA PRO A 180 43.91 26.90 -52.17
C PRO A 180 42.57 27.59 -51.79
N PRO A 181 42.58 28.90 -51.50
CA PRO A 181 41.42 29.59 -50.94
C PRO A 181 40.47 30.12 -52.03
N GLY A 182 39.16 29.95 -51.80
CA GLY A 182 38.12 30.77 -52.43
C GLY A 182 37.01 29.99 -53.16
N THR A 183 35.84 29.87 -52.53
CA THR A 183 34.52 30.31 -53.03
C THR A 183 33.48 30.00 -51.95
N ALA A 184 32.49 30.88 -51.82
CA ALA A 184 31.60 30.99 -50.68
C ALA A 184 30.34 30.10 -50.77
N SER A 185 29.76 29.90 -49.57
CA SER A 185 28.36 29.57 -49.27
C SER A 185 27.94 28.09 -49.28
N ALA A 186 27.86 27.52 -48.08
CA ALA A 186 26.63 26.93 -47.59
C ALA A 186 26.60 27.16 -46.07
N SER A 187 25.48 27.71 -45.58
CA SER A 187 25.24 27.99 -44.17
C SER A 187 25.36 26.69 -43.38
N LEU A 188 26.49 26.47 -42.70
CA LEU A 188 26.63 25.43 -41.68
C LEU A 188 25.87 25.91 -40.45
N SER A 189 24.55 25.72 -40.49
CA SER A 189 23.74 25.63 -39.29
C SER A 189 24.47 24.72 -38.31
N TYR A 190 24.62 25.21 -37.07
CA TYR A 190 25.26 24.57 -35.92
C TYR A 190 24.58 23.25 -35.53
N LEU A 191 24.60 22.25 -36.41
CA LEU A 191 24.04 20.94 -36.16
C LEU A 191 25.09 20.14 -35.39
N CYS A 192 25.11 20.28 -34.06
CA CYS A 192 25.72 19.23 -33.27
C CYS A 192 24.88 17.97 -33.43
N GLU A 193 25.56 16.82 -33.51
CA GLU A 193 24.93 15.52 -33.48
C GLU A 193 24.06 15.44 -32.21
N GLU A 194 22.74 15.33 -32.39
CA GLU A 194 21.84 15.24 -31.25
C GLU A 194 22.07 13.93 -30.52
N TRP A 195 22.33 14.03 -29.22
CA TRP A 195 22.58 12.90 -28.35
C TRP A 195 21.82 13.08 -27.04
N SER A 196 21.14 12.02 -26.63
CA SER A 196 20.48 11.95 -25.33
C SER A 196 20.52 10.53 -24.79
N THR A 197 20.63 10.40 -23.47
CA THR A 197 20.37 9.13 -22.80
C THR A 197 18.88 8.83 -22.76
N GLU A 198 18.55 7.56 -22.52
CA GLU A 198 17.21 7.19 -22.06
C GLU A 198 16.88 7.89 -20.74
N TRP A 199 15.58 7.99 -20.47
CA TRP A 199 15.07 8.52 -19.22
C TRP A 199 15.28 7.53 -18.05
N SER A 200 15.66 8.05 -16.88
CA SER A 200 15.73 7.27 -15.65
C SER A 200 14.36 6.72 -15.26
N ALA A 201 14.34 5.68 -14.42
CA ALA A 201 13.14 5.25 -13.75
C ALA A 201 12.49 6.42 -12.97
N CYS A 202 11.18 6.32 -12.74
CA CYS A 202 10.45 7.32 -11.98
C CYS A 202 10.90 7.29 -10.51
N SER A 203 11.14 8.46 -9.92
CA SER A 203 11.54 8.57 -8.51
C SER A 203 10.47 8.07 -7.53
N ALA A 204 9.22 7.92 -7.99
CA ALA A 204 8.11 7.35 -7.24
C ALA A 204 7.74 5.99 -7.83
N THR A 205 7.15 5.10 -7.01
CA THR A 205 6.64 3.78 -7.43
C THR A 205 5.15 3.79 -7.76
N CYS A 206 4.42 4.83 -7.36
CA CYS A 206 3.05 5.12 -7.72
C CYS A 206 2.83 6.64 -7.74
N GLY A 207 1.78 7.10 -8.41
CA GLY A 207 1.47 8.53 -8.49
C GLY A 207 2.50 9.33 -9.30
N MET A 208 2.69 10.59 -8.90
CA MET A 208 3.56 11.55 -9.57
C MET A 208 4.99 11.46 -9.05
N GLY A 209 5.98 11.50 -9.94
CA GLY A 209 7.39 11.56 -9.60
C GLY A 209 8.22 12.33 -10.63
N ILE A 210 9.54 12.24 -10.50
CA ILE A 210 10.49 12.88 -11.40
C ILE A 210 11.33 11.81 -12.10
N SER A 211 11.55 11.99 -13.40
CA SER A 211 12.44 11.19 -14.23
C SER A 211 13.46 12.14 -14.86
N THR A 212 14.70 11.70 -15.01
CA THR A 212 15.81 12.53 -15.45
C THR A 212 16.53 11.92 -16.65
N ARG A 213 17.12 12.74 -17.51
CA ARG A 213 18.01 12.29 -18.61
C ARG A 213 19.14 13.29 -18.82
N VAL A 214 20.19 12.88 -19.53
CA VAL A 214 21.18 13.81 -20.07
C VAL A 214 20.86 14.08 -21.53
N SER A 215 20.90 15.35 -21.95
CA SER A 215 20.71 15.72 -23.35
C SER A 215 21.61 16.88 -23.74
N ASN A 216 22.08 16.90 -24.98
CA ASN A 216 22.75 18.06 -25.59
C ASN A 216 21.79 18.93 -26.43
N GLN A 217 20.47 18.72 -26.31
CA GLN A 217 19.43 19.48 -27.01
C GLN A 217 19.26 20.88 -26.41
N ASN A 218 20.29 21.70 -26.48
CA ASN A 218 20.26 23.13 -26.20
C ASN A 218 21.03 23.90 -27.28
N ARG A 219 20.83 25.21 -27.33
CA ARG A 219 21.44 26.09 -28.34
C ARG A 219 22.97 26.08 -28.36
N TYR A 220 23.58 25.56 -27.30
CA TYR A 220 25.03 25.54 -27.10
C TYR A 220 25.64 24.13 -27.23
N CYS A 221 24.81 23.11 -27.54
CA CYS A 221 25.22 21.71 -27.66
C CYS A 221 25.96 21.18 -26.43
N ARG A 222 25.61 21.69 -25.24
CA ARG A 222 26.21 21.27 -23.97
C ARG A 222 25.37 20.17 -23.35
N LEU A 223 26.02 19.18 -22.76
CA LEU A 223 25.33 18.12 -22.06
C LEU A 223 24.79 18.66 -20.73
N GLU A 224 23.48 18.64 -20.58
CA GLU A 224 22.76 19.13 -19.40
C GLU A 224 21.78 18.08 -18.88
N ILE A 225 21.46 18.15 -17.59
CA ILE A 225 20.45 17.28 -16.97
C ILE A 225 19.07 17.87 -17.26
N HIS A 226 18.24 17.11 -17.97
CA HIS A 226 16.84 17.43 -18.18
C HIS A 226 15.99 16.65 -17.19
N GLN A 227 15.01 17.31 -16.58
CA GLN A 227 14.04 16.68 -15.68
C GLN A 227 12.66 16.71 -16.33
N ARG A 228 11.89 15.65 -16.12
CA ARG A 228 10.47 15.60 -16.47
C ARG A 228 9.65 15.00 -15.35
N LEU A 229 8.38 15.36 -15.34
CA LEU A 229 7.38 14.69 -14.52
C LEU A 229 7.08 13.30 -15.10
N CYS A 230 7.06 12.29 -14.24
CA CYS A 230 6.52 10.97 -14.57
C CYS A 230 5.25 10.71 -13.78
N MET A 231 4.27 10.09 -14.43
CA MET A 231 3.00 9.69 -13.82
C MET A 231 2.91 8.17 -13.90
N LEU A 232 3.09 7.50 -12.76
CA LEU A 232 2.80 6.09 -12.62
C LEU A 232 1.33 5.89 -12.25
N ARG A 233 0.92 4.63 -12.16
CA ARG A 233 -0.43 4.28 -11.71
C ARG A 233 -0.74 5.07 -10.44
N PRO A 234 -1.95 5.66 -10.33
CA PRO A 234 -2.36 6.31 -9.09
C PRO A 234 -2.02 5.39 -7.94
N CYS A 235 -1.38 5.93 -6.90
CA CYS A 235 -1.25 5.20 -5.66
C CYS A 235 -2.65 4.72 -5.31
N GLN A 236 -2.77 3.44 -4.95
CA GLN A 236 -4.05 2.94 -4.48
C GLN A 236 -4.41 3.81 -3.28
N ALA A 237 -5.32 4.75 -3.51
CA ALA A 237 -6.05 5.34 -2.44
C ALA A 237 -6.70 4.13 -1.77
N LEU A 238 -6.33 3.89 -0.51
CA LEU A 238 -7.24 3.19 0.38
C LEU A 238 -8.62 3.75 0.05
N ARG A 239 -9.59 2.87 -0.19
CA ARG A 239 -11.00 3.25 -0.31
C ARG A 239 -11.46 3.80 1.03
N GLY A 240 -10.93 4.95 1.44
CA GLY A 240 -11.55 5.88 2.35
C GLY A 240 -12.67 6.50 1.55
N THR A 241 -13.88 6.07 1.86
CA THR A 241 -15.12 6.74 1.50
C THR A 241 -15.08 8.18 2.03
N SER A 242 -14.43 9.06 1.28
CA SER A 242 -14.53 10.51 1.44
C SER A 242 -15.90 10.94 0.95
N ASN A 243 -16.93 10.66 1.75
CA ASN A 243 -18.19 11.39 1.70
C ASN A 243 -17.96 12.78 2.28
N ILE A 244 -17.20 13.62 1.57
CA ILE A 244 -17.25 15.07 1.76
C ILE A 244 -18.59 15.52 1.17
N ARG A 245 -19.65 15.44 1.99
CA ARG A 245 -20.93 16.04 1.68
C ARG A 245 -20.73 17.55 1.79
N ALA A 246 -20.45 18.18 0.66
CA ALA A 246 -20.46 19.62 0.49
C ALA A 246 -21.78 20.20 1.06
N ARG A 247 -21.69 20.87 2.22
CA ARG A 247 -22.77 21.73 2.70
C ARG A 247 -22.85 22.93 1.76
N ARG A 248 -23.79 22.84 0.82
CA ARG A 248 -24.25 23.97 0.02
C ARG A 248 -24.98 24.92 0.99
N GLY A 249 -24.31 25.99 1.40
CA GLY A 249 -24.98 27.13 2.01
C GLY A 249 -25.83 27.83 0.95
N ARG A 250 -27.10 28.09 1.28
CA ARG A 250 -27.91 29.12 0.63
C ARG A 250 -28.57 29.95 1.71
N LEU A 251 -28.43 31.26 1.51
CA LEU A 251 -29.18 32.37 2.08
C LEU A 251 -30.68 32.09 2.15
#